data_AF-A0A4R3NU67-F1
#
_entry.id   AF-A0A4R3NU67-F1
#
_cell.length_a   1.000
_cell.length_b   1.000
_cell.length_c   1.000
_cell.angle_alpha   90.00
_cell.angle_beta   90.00
_cell.angle_gamma   90.00
#
_symmetry.space_group_name_H-M   'P 1'
#
loop_
_entity.id
_entity.type
_entity.pdbx_description
1 polymer ?
#
loop_
_entity_poly.entity_id
_entity_poly.type
_entity_poly.pdbx_seq_one_letter_code
_entity_poly.pdbx_strand_id
1 'polypeptide(L)'
;MKEEAKEIVQAVTEAAKDRIKNPVMATFVISWSVFNWSSLLVLIFGNDSIQQKVQIASVAFSEKNSWFIPVFFTTAYLFLNKPLNLVFQKAMVWFDYISMSIEHSKKIKELELEKERESLRAEKDMAYEDTKTNKEKEIQEMKEQITVSKDKEGALTREIDELKKEKEFNLETMSELKKTISMHQERAHYLSSENENLNKYLEHNGSAAKDKEIEKLTHKLTEMTAIRNEYEAQAKRYEEKMKKNGWI
;
A
#
# COMPACT_ATOMS: atom_id res chain seq x y z
N MET A 1 71.40 -64.01 16.98
CA MET A 1 71.14 -63.38 15.66
C MET A 1 69.99 -62.38 15.64
N LYS A 2 68.71 -62.75 15.86
CA LYS A 2 67.61 -61.76 15.83
C LYS A 2 67.63 -60.76 17.00
N GLU A 3 67.94 -61.22 18.22
CA GLU A 3 68.01 -60.35 19.41
C GLU A 3 69.23 -59.43 19.37
N GLU A 4 70.42 -59.92 18.99
CA GLU A 4 71.63 -59.09 18.85
C GLU A 4 71.46 -57.99 17.79
N ALA A 5 70.81 -58.30 16.66
CA ALA A 5 70.49 -57.29 15.65
C ALA A 5 69.52 -56.23 16.17
N LYS A 6 68.55 -56.62 17.00
CA LYS A 6 67.59 -55.71 17.63
C LYS A 6 68.28 -54.81 18.66
N GLU A 7 69.18 -55.36 19.47
CA GLU A 7 69.96 -54.59 20.45
C GLU A 7 70.86 -53.55 19.77
N ILE A 8 71.53 -53.91 18.66
CA ILE A 8 72.34 -52.98 17.87
C ILE A 8 71.47 -51.87 17.26
N VAL A 9 70.34 -52.23 16.65
CA VAL A 9 69.41 -51.24 16.08
C VAL A 9 68.87 -50.32 17.17
N GLN A 10 68.54 -50.85 18.34
CA GLN A 10 68.05 -50.05 19.46
C GLN A 10 69.13 -49.09 19.98
N ALA A 11 70.35 -49.55 20.20
CA ALA A 11 71.47 -48.71 20.63
C ALA A 11 71.78 -47.58 19.61
N VAL A 12 71.76 -47.90 18.32
CA VAL A 12 71.94 -46.91 17.24
C VAL A 12 70.78 -45.91 17.21
N THR A 13 69.55 -46.39 17.42
CA THR A 13 68.35 -45.55 17.42
C THR A 13 68.32 -44.59 18.60
N GLU A 14 68.71 -45.04 19.79
CA GLU A 14 68.78 -44.20 21.00
C GLU A 14 69.86 -43.13 20.84
N ALA A 15 71.05 -43.49 20.37
CA ALA A 15 72.12 -42.53 20.07
C ALA A 15 71.74 -41.54 18.95
N ALA A 16 71.01 -42.01 17.92
CA ALA A 16 70.52 -41.14 16.86
C ALA A 16 69.44 -40.17 17.38
N LYS A 17 68.51 -40.63 18.22
CA LYS A 17 67.46 -39.79 18.83
C LYS A 17 68.07 -38.64 19.63
N ASP A 18 69.10 -38.90 20.42
CA ASP A 18 69.74 -37.83 21.21
C ASP A 18 70.50 -36.81 20.36
N ARG A 19 71.06 -37.22 19.22
CA ARG A 19 71.75 -36.33 18.28
C ARG A 19 70.77 -35.55 17.39
N ILE A 20 69.67 -36.16 16.96
CA ILE A 20 68.61 -35.52 16.14
C ILE A 20 67.84 -34.46 16.94
N LYS A 21 67.83 -34.52 18.28
CA LYS A 21 67.33 -33.42 19.12
C LYS A 21 68.08 -32.10 18.89
N ASN A 22 69.32 -32.14 18.41
CA ASN A 22 70.05 -30.94 18.00
C ASN A 22 69.59 -30.52 16.59
N PRO A 23 68.95 -29.35 16.43
CA PRO A 23 68.45 -28.89 15.12
C PRO A 23 69.52 -28.77 14.04
N VAL A 24 70.77 -28.48 14.43
CA VAL A 24 71.90 -28.41 13.50
C VAL A 24 72.22 -29.79 12.95
N MET A 25 72.28 -30.79 13.83
CA MET A 25 72.58 -32.18 13.44
C MET A 25 71.43 -32.77 12.63
N ALA A 26 70.17 -32.50 13.00
CA ALA A 26 69.02 -32.94 12.23
C ALA A 26 69.02 -32.34 10.82
N THR A 27 69.22 -31.03 10.70
CA THR A 27 69.28 -30.34 9.41
C THR A 27 70.45 -30.85 8.56
N PHE A 28 71.60 -31.07 9.19
CA PHE A 28 72.77 -31.64 8.51
C PHE A 28 72.52 -33.05 7.97
N VAL A 29 71.96 -33.95 8.78
CA VAL A 29 71.64 -35.31 8.36
C VAL A 29 70.65 -35.31 7.20
N ILE A 30 69.62 -34.46 7.26
CA ILE A 30 68.66 -34.31 6.16
C ILE A 30 69.36 -33.78 4.91
N SER A 31 70.13 -32.69 5.02
CA SER A 31 70.84 -32.10 3.90
C SER A 31 71.81 -33.11 3.27
N TRP A 32 72.59 -33.82 4.08
CA TRP A 32 73.54 -34.83 3.61
C TRP A 32 72.83 -35.99 2.91
N SER A 33 71.71 -36.44 3.46
CA SER A 33 70.89 -37.51 2.85
C SER A 33 70.30 -37.08 1.51
N VAL A 34 69.86 -35.82 1.38
CA VAL A 34 69.33 -35.25 0.13
C VAL A 34 70.42 -35.17 -0.93
N PHE A 35 71.63 -34.74 -0.59
CA PHE A 35 72.71 -34.61 -1.59
C PHE A 35 73.40 -35.94 -1.92
N ASN A 36 73.38 -36.92 -1.01
CA ASN A 36 73.96 -38.25 -1.20
C ASN A 36 72.90 -39.33 -1.50
N TRP A 37 71.71 -38.91 -1.95
CA TRP A 37 70.55 -39.77 -2.13
C TRP A 37 70.81 -40.95 -3.07
N SER A 38 71.56 -40.75 -4.16
CA SER A 38 71.87 -41.79 -5.14
C SER A 38 72.65 -42.95 -4.53
N SER A 39 73.71 -42.66 -3.77
CA SER A 39 74.53 -43.66 -3.09
C SER A 39 73.75 -44.38 -1.98
N LEU A 40 72.87 -43.67 -1.26
CA LEU A 40 71.98 -44.28 -0.27
C LEU A 40 70.99 -45.25 -0.93
N LEU A 41 70.41 -44.88 -2.07
CA LEU A 41 69.52 -45.76 -2.82
C LEU A 41 70.25 -46.98 -3.38
N VAL A 42 71.48 -46.84 -3.87
CA VAL A 42 72.29 -47.98 -4.35
C VAL A 42 72.64 -48.92 -3.21
N LEU A 43 72.99 -48.41 -2.03
CA LEU A 43 73.26 -49.23 -0.85
C LEU A 43 72.02 -50.04 -0.43
N ILE A 44 70.86 -49.38 -0.34
CA ILE A 44 69.63 -49.99 0.18
C ILE A 44 68.96 -50.90 -0.86
N PHE A 45 68.86 -50.45 -2.11
CA PHE A 45 68.04 -51.07 -3.16
C PHE A 45 68.82 -51.60 -4.36
N GLY A 46 70.15 -51.41 -4.42
CA GLY A 46 70.94 -51.91 -5.54
C GLY A 46 70.89 -53.44 -5.64
N ASN A 47 71.02 -53.97 -6.85
CA ASN A 47 71.10 -55.42 -7.08
C ASN A 47 72.56 -55.94 -7.11
N ASP A 48 73.54 -55.05 -6.95
CA ASP A 48 74.96 -55.40 -6.95
C ASP A 48 75.37 -56.20 -5.71
N SER A 49 76.51 -56.88 -5.79
CA SER A 49 77.11 -57.55 -4.63
C SER A 49 77.42 -56.54 -3.52
N ILE A 50 77.38 -56.98 -2.25
CA ILE A 50 77.63 -56.11 -1.09
C ILE A 50 78.96 -55.36 -1.22
N GLN A 51 79.99 -56.04 -1.74
CA GLN A 51 81.32 -55.49 -1.97
C GLN A 51 81.29 -54.33 -2.99
N GLN A 52 80.56 -54.50 -4.09
CA GLN A 52 80.40 -53.46 -5.11
C GLN A 52 79.62 -52.26 -4.59
N LYS A 53 78.53 -52.49 -3.84
CA LYS A 53 77.75 -51.41 -3.22
C LYS A 53 78.59 -50.56 -2.26
N VAL A 54 79.40 -51.20 -1.42
CA VAL A 54 80.31 -50.51 -0.49
C VAL A 54 81.37 -49.73 -1.25
N GLN A 55 81.92 -50.27 -2.35
CA GLN A 55 82.90 -49.56 -3.16
C GLN A 55 82.29 -48.31 -3.83
N ILE A 56 81.10 -48.42 -4.41
CA ILE A 56 80.37 -47.29 -5.02
C ILE A 56 80.10 -46.20 -3.96
N ALA A 57 79.57 -46.59 -2.80
CA ALA A 57 79.31 -45.65 -1.71
C ALA A 57 80.59 -45.02 -1.16
N SER A 58 81.66 -45.78 -1.02
CA SER A 58 82.95 -45.28 -0.52
C SER A 58 83.54 -44.23 -1.45
N VAL A 59 83.44 -44.40 -2.77
CA VAL A 59 83.90 -43.39 -3.74
C VAL A 59 83.04 -42.14 -3.61
N ALA A 60 81.72 -42.29 -3.66
CA ALA A 60 80.79 -41.16 -3.60
C ALA A 60 80.90 -40.36 -2.28
N PHE A 61 81.06 -41.04 -1.14
CA PHE A 61 81.21 -40.38 0.16
C PHE A 61 82.62 -39.81 0.40
N SER A 62 83.61 -40.21 -0.39
CA SER A 62 84.97 -39.62 -0.30
C SER A 62 85.10 -38.32 -1.07
N GLU A 63 84.12 -37.99 -1.92
CA GLU A 63 84.13 -36.73 -2.66
C GLU A 63 83.99 -35.54 -1.72
N LYS A 64 84.82 -34.51 -1.92
CA LYS A 64 84.76 -33.27 -1.11
C LYS A 64 83.36 -32.63 -1.13
N ASN A 65 82.66 -32.75 -2.24
CA ASN A 65 81.30 -32.22 -2.43
C ASN A 65 80.25 -32.95 -1.58
N SER A 66 80.45 -34.24 -1.30
CA SER A 66 79.57 -35.07 -0.45
C SER A 66 79.42 -34.50 0.96
N TRP A 67 80.44 -33.81 1.45
CA TRP A 67 80.46 -33.19 2.78
C TRP A 67 80.27 -31.68 2.75
N PHE A 68 80.94 -30.98 1.82
CA PHE A 68 80.93 -29.52 1.79
C PHE A 68 79.55 -28.94 1.44
N ILE A 69 78.86 -29.52 0.45
CA ILE A 69 77.55 -29.03 0.01
C ILE A 69 76.52 -29.15 1.15
N PRO A 70 76.38 -30.32 1.83
CA PRO A 70 75.50 -30.43 2.98
C PRO A 70 75.82 -29.47 4.14
N VAL A 71 77.11 -29.28 4.48
CA VAL A 71 77.51 -28.33 5.52
C VAL A 71 77.13 -26.90 5.12
N PHE A 72 77.37 -26.52 3.86
CA PHE A 72 77.01 -25.21 3.35
C PHE A 72 75.50 -24.97 3.41
N PHE A 73 74.68 -25.88 2.92
CA PHE A 73 73.22 -25.75 2.95
C PHE A 73 72.65 -25.77 4.37
N THR A 74 73.22 -26.57 5.26
CA THR A 74 72.85 -26.57 6.69
C THR A 74 73.15 -25.22 7.32
N THR A 75 74.35 -24.69 7.07
CA THR A 75 74.77 -23.38 7.59
C THR A 75 73.88 -22.28 7.02
N ALA A 76 73.68 -22.27 5.70
CA ALA A 76 72.80 -21.33 5.02
C ALA A 76 71.38 -21.37 5.58
N TYR A 77 70.80 -22.56 5.76
CA TYR A 77 69.48 -22.72 6.35
C TYR A 77 69.40 -22.17 7.78
N LEU A 78 70.38 -22.45 8.64
CA LEU A 78 70.39 -21.95 10.02
C LEU A 78 70.45 -20.42 10.09
N PHE A 79 71.24 -19.78 9.23
CA PHE A 79 71.32 -18.32 9.15
C PHE A 79 70.07 -17.70 8.49
N LEU A 80 69.51 -18.37 7.48
CA LEU A 80 68.37 -17.86 6.71
C LEU A 80 67.01 -18.18 7.36
N ASN A 81 66.93 -19.12 8.31
CA ASN A 81 65.66 -19.52 8.91
C ASN A 81 64.92 -18.34 9.55
N LYS A 82 65.64 -17.49 10.31
CA LYS A 82 65.04 -16.29 10.93
C LYS A 82 64.51 -15.26 9.90
N PRO A 83 65.31 -14.78 8.92
CA PRO A 83 64.80 -13.85 7.92
C PRO A 83 63.72 -14.47 7.02
N LEU A 84 63.82 -15.76 6.66
CA LEU A 84 62.78 -16.46 5.90
C LEU A 84 61.45 -16.44 6.68
N ASN A 85 61.47 -16.79 7.96
CA ASN A 85 60.26 -16.77 8.80
C ASN A 85 59.64 -15.36 8.87
N LEU A 86 60.44 -14.29 8.96
CA LEU A 86 59.94 -12.92 8.92
C LEU A 86 59.31 -12.56 7.58
N VAL A 87 59.89 -12.99 6.47
CA VAL A 87 59.32 -12.78 5.13
C VAL A 87 57.99 -13.51 5.01
N PHE A 88 57.92 -14.77 5.46
CA PHE A 88 56.67 -15.55 5.45
C PHE A 88 55.59 -14.89 6.31
N GLN A 89 55.91 -14.43 7.51
CA GLN A 89 54.94 -13.72 8.36
C GLN A 89 54.44 -12.43 7.73
N LYS A 90 55.33 -11.62 7.13
CA LYS A 90 54.92 -10.41 6.41
C LYS A 90 54.04 -10.70 5.21
N ALA A 91 54.37 -11.75 4.44
CA ALA A 91 53.55 -12.19 3.32
C ALA A 91 52.15 -12.61 3.80
N MET A 92 52.08 -13.37 4.90
CA MET A 92 50.80 -13.83 5.47
C MET A 92 49.94 -12.65 5.93
N VAL A 93 50.49 -11.70 6.68
CA VAL A 93 49.78 -10.48 7.10
C VAL A 93 49.28 -9.67 5.90
N TRP A 94 50.08 -9.58 4.84
CA TRP A 94 49.67 -8.88 3.61
C TRP A 94 48.51 -9.59 2.91
N PHE A 95 48.53 -10.92 2.83
CA PHE A 95 47.42 -11.71 2.30
C PHE A 95 46.15 -11.56 3.16
N ASP A 96 46.28 -11.58 4.48
CA ASP A 96 45.16 -11.38 5.39
C ASP A 96 44.54 -9.99 5.22
N TYR A 97 45.37 -8.94 5.10
CA TYR A 97 44.90 -7.58 4.84
C TYR A 97 44.09 -7.48 3.53
N ILE A 98 44.58 -8.10 2.46
CA ILE A 98 43.87 -8.15 1.18
C ILE A 98 42.52 -8.86 1.35
N SER A 99 42.51 -10.03 1.99
CA SER A 99 41.29 -10.80 2.23
C SER A 99 40.25 -10.00 3.02
N MET A 100 40.67 -9.38 4.14
CA MET A 100 39.79 -8.54 4.96
C MET A 100 39.25 -7.34 4.18
N SER A 101 40.07 -6.69 3.34
CA SER A 101 39.62 -5.54 2.53
C SER A 101 38.53 -5.94 1.52
N ILE A 102 38.68 -7.12 0.91
CA ILE A 102 37.69 -7.68 -0.03
C ILE A 102 36.40 -7.99 0.72
N GLU A 103 36.48 -8.66 1.87
CA GLU A 103 35.30 -9.00 2.67
C GLU A 103 34.56 -7.74 3.17
N HIS A 104 35.29 -6.75 3.66
CA HIS A 104 34.73 -5.48 4.10
C HIS A 104 34.01 -4.74 2.95
N SER A 105 34.63 -4.71 1.77
CA SER A 105 34.01 -4.10 0.58
C SER A 105 32.71 -4.82 0.16
N LYS A 106 32.64 -6.14 0.32
CA LYS A 106 31.42 -6.92 0.06
C LYS A 106 30.32 -6.59 1.07
N LYS A 107 30.67 -6.53 2.37
CA LYS A 107 29.72 -6.16 3.44
C LYS A 107 29.15 -4.75 3.25
N ILE A 108 29.98 -3.78 2.87
CA ILE A 108 29.51 -2.42 2.57
C ILE A 108 28.48 -2.45 1.44
N LYS A 109 28.81 -3.11 0.32
CA LYS A 109 27.89 -3.21 -0.82
C LYS A 109 26.59 -3.92 -0.46
N GLU A 110 26.65 -4.95 0.38
CA GLU A 110 25.48 -5.66 0.87
C GLU A 110 24.57 -4.75 1.71
N LEU A 111 25.14 -3.98 2.64
CA LEU A 111 24.41 -2.99 3.45
C LEU A 111 23.81 -1.87 2.59
N GLU A 112 24.53 -1.40 1.57
CA GLU A 112 24.01 -0.40 0.61
C GLU A 112 22.79 -0.94 -0.15
N LEU A 113 22.87 -2.17 -0.66
CA LEU A 113 21.76 -2.83 -1.34
C LEU A 113 20.57 -3.09 -0.40
N GLU A 114 20.83 -3.43 0.86
CA GLU A 114 19.78 -3.60 1.87
C GLU A 114 19.06 -2.28 2.15
N LYS A 115 19.82 -1.20 2.34
CA LYS A 115 19.26 0.15 2.53
C LYS A 115 18.40 0.59 1.34
N GLU A 116 18.86 0.33 0.13
CA GLU A 116 18.11 0.64 -1.10
C GLU A 116 16.81 -0.17 -1.18
N ARG A 117 16.85 -1.47 -0.82
CA ARG A 117 15.65 -2.31 -0.75
C ARG A 117 14.66 -1.82 0.29
N GLU A 118 15.13 -1.37 1.45
CA GLU A 118 14.28 -0.79 2.48
C GLU A 118 13.65 0.52 2.02
N SER A 119 14.40 1.40 1.36
CA SER A 119 13.82 2.65 0.82
C SER A 119 12.76 2.38 -0.24
N LEU A 120 13.00 1.41 -1.14
CA LEU A 120 12.00 1.01 -2.14
C LEU A 120 10.74 0.40 -1.50
N ARG A 121 10.89 -0.36 -0.41
CA ARG A 121 9.75 -0.88 0.35
C ARG A 121 8.96 0.23 1.01
N ALA A 122 9.64 1.18 1.65
CA ALA A 122 9.00 2.33 2.28
C ALA A 122 8.26 3.20 1.24
N GLU A 123 8.87 3.46 0.09
CA GLU A 123 8.24 4.21 -1.01
C GLU A 123 6.98 3.50 -1.54
N LYS A 124 7.07 2.18 -1.74
CA LYS A 124 5.94 1.36 -2.16
C LYS A 124 4.81 1.34 -1.12
N ASP A 125 5.14 1.27 0.17
CA ASP A 125 4.16 1.28 1.25
C ASP A 125 3.50 2.66 1.40
N MET A 126 4.27 3.75 1.26
CA MET A 126 3.72 5.12 1.19
C MET A 126 2.76 5.29 0.01
N ALA A 127 3.18 4.87 -1.20
CA ALA A 127 2.32 4.93 -2.38
C ALA A 127 1.04 4.10 -2.19
N TYR A 128 1.13 2.93 -1.53
CA TYR A 128 -0.03 2.12 -1.21
C TYR A 128 -0.98 2.86 -0.24
N GLU A 129 -0.48 3.41 0.87
CA GLU A 129 -1.28 4.17 1.83
C GLU A 129 -1.91 5.44 1.20
N ASP A 130 -1.20 6.13 0.31
CA ASP A 130 -1.74 7.27 -0.43
C ASP A 130 -2.90 6.86 -1.34
N THR A 131 -2.73 5.77 -2.11
CA THR A 131 -3.80 5.26 -2.97
C THR A 131 -5.01 4.78 -2.16
N LYS A 132 -4.79 4.16 -1.00
CA LYS A 132 -5.83 3.71 -0.10
C LYS A 132 -6.59 4.89 0.51
N THR A 133 -5.87 5.89 1.02
CA THR A 133 -6.44 7.12 1.59
C THR A 133 -7.27 7.87 0.56
N ASN A 134 -6.79 7.98 -0.68
CA ASN A 134 -7.56 8.61 -1.76
C ASN A 134 -8.86 7.86 -2.08
N LYS A 135 -8.80 6.52 -2.14
CA LYS A 135 -10.01 5.70 -2.32
C LYS A 135 -10.97 5.83 -1.13
N GLU A 136 -10.47 5.91 0.10
CA GLU A 136 -11.30 6.11 1.29
C GLU A 136 -12.00 7.47 1.27
N LYS A 137 -11.30 8.54 0.84
CA LYS A 137 -11.90 9.87 0.61
C LYS A 137 -13.00 9.81 -0.45
N GLU A 138 -12.76 9.18 -1.58
CA GLU A 138 -13.75 9.01 -2.65
C GLU A 138 -15.00 8.27 -2.15
N ILE A 139 -14.82 7.22 -1.35
CA ILE A 139 -15.91 6.48 -0.71
C ILE A 139 -16.69 7.38 0.26
N GLN A 140 -16.00 8.23 1.03
CA GLN A 140 -16.64 9.15 1.95
C GLN A 140 -17.46 10.22 1.22
N GLU A 141 -16.91 10.81 0.16
CA GLU A 141 -17.61 11.77 -0.70
C GLU A 141 -18.85 11.14 -1.34
N MET A 142 -18.76 9.90 -1.84
CA MET A 142 -19.92 9.18 -2.38
C MET A 142 -20.98 8.94 -1.31
N LYS A 143 -20.60 8.57 -0.08
CA LYS A 143 -21.56 8.40 1.03
C LYS A 143 -22.27 9.70 1.39
N GLU A 144 -21.56 10.82 1.35
CA GLU A 144 -22.13 12.14 1.60
C GLU A 144 -23.12 12.53 0.50
N GLN A 145 -22.77 12.31 -0.77
CA GLN A 145 -23.69 12.53 -1.91
C GLN A 145 -24.95 11.66 -1.82
N ILE A 146 -24.82 10.39 -1.42
CA ILE A 146 -25.98 9.50 -1.19
C ILE A 146 -26.87 10.07 -0.08
N THR A 147 -26.27 10.58 1.00
CA THR A 147 -27.02 11.13 2.14
C THR A 147 -27.78 12.38 1.72
N VAL A 148 -27.12 13.32 1.04
CA VAL A 148 -27.75 14.52 0.47
C VAL A 148 -28.87 14.15 -0.51
N SER A 149 -28.67 13.13 -1.34
CA SER A 149 -29.68 12.67 -2.30
C SER A 149 -30.90 12.09 -1.60
N LYS A 150 -30.71 11.30 -0.54
CA LYS A 150 -31.81 10.77 0.29
C LYS A 150 -32.58 11.88 1.00
N ASP A 151 -31.88 12.90 1.51
CA ASP A 151 -32.54 14.04 2.16
C ASP A 151 -33.38 14.84 1.16
N LYS A 152 -32.85 15.06 -0.06
CA LYS A 152 -33.60 15.68 -1.15
C LYS A 152 -34.82 14.85 -1.55
N GLU A 153 -34.67 13.53 -1.69
CA GLU A 153 -35.77 12.63 -2.00
C GLU A 153 -36.85 12.67 -0.91
N GLY A 154 -36.45 12.71 0.37
CA GLY A 154 -37.35 12.90 1.50
C GLY A 154 -38.10 14.23 1.45
N ALA A 155 -37.42 15.33 1.10
CA ALA A 155 -38.04 16.64 0.92
C ALA A 155 -39.04 16.66 -0.25
N LEU A 156 -38.65 16.13 -1.41
CA LEU A 156 -39.52 16.01 -2.58
C LEU A 156 -40.74 15.13 -2.29
N THR A 157 -40.57 14.05 -1.52
CA THR A 157 -41.70 13.19 -1.13
C THR A 157 -42.70 13.95 -0.26
N ARG A 158 -42.24 14.80 0.67
CA ARG A 158 -43.11 15.66 1.47
C ARG A 158 -43.84 16.69 0.61
N GLU A 159 -43.13 17.33 -0.31
CA GLU A 159 -43.71 18.30 -1.24
C GLU A 159 -44.78 17.65 -2.13
N ILE A 160 -44.53 16.43 -2.64
CA ILE A 160 -45.52 15.65 -3.39
C ILE A 160 -46.77 15.37 -2.54
N ASP A 161 -46.61 15.00 -1.27
CA ASP A 161 -47.74 14.72 -0.39
C ASP A 161 -48.52 15.99 -0.02
N GLU A 162 -47.85 17.13 0.15
CA GLU A 162 -48.49 18.44 0.36
C GLU A 162 -49.28 18.88 -0.88
N LEU A 163 -48.67 18.81 -2.06
CA LEU A 163 -49.33 19.12 -3.33
C LEU A 163 -50.51 18.19 -3.61
N LYS A 164 -50.44 16.91 -3.22
CA LYS A 164 -51.58 15.99 -3.32
C LYS A 164 -52.74 16.44 -2.43
N LYS A 165 -52.47 16.78 -1.17
CA LYS A 165 -53.50 17.28 -0.23
C LYS A 165 -54.12 18.57 -0.73
N GLU A 166 -53.30 19.50 -1.22
CA GLU A 166 -53.77 20.76 -1.79
C GLU A 166 -54.65 20.51 -3.03
N LYS A 167 -54.23 19.58 -3.92
CA LYS A 167 -55.03 19.18 -5.07
C LYS A 167 -56.37 18.58 -4.67
N GLU A 168 -56.41 17.70 -3.66
CA GLU A 168 -57.66 17.12 -3.14
C GLU A 168 -58.59 18.20 -2.57
N PHE A 169 -58.05 19.11 -1.76
CA PHE A 169 -58.79 20.25 -1.22
C PHE A 169 -59.35 21.17 -2.32
N ASN A 170 -58.54 21.46 -3.34
CA ASN A 170 -58.96 22.27 -4.49
C ASN A 170 -60.05 21.57 -5.31
N LEU A 171 -59.98 20.25 -5.48
CA LEU A 171 -61.02 19.46 -6.15
C LEU A 171 -62.35 19.48 -5.39
N GLU A 172 -62.29 19.36 -4.06
CA GLU A 172 -63.48 19.44 -3.20
C GLU A 172 -64.11 20.84 -3.27
N THR A 173 -63.29 21.89 -3.15
CA THR A 173 -63.73 23.28 -3.28
C THR A 173 -64.34 23.57 -4.66
N MET A 174 -63.73 23.04 -5.73
CA MET A 174 -64.26 23.15 -7.10
C MET A 174 -65.63 22.48 -7.24
N SER A 175 -65.82 21.32 -6.60
CA SER A 175 -67.09 20.60 -6.57
C SER A 175 -68.19 21.42 -5.87
N GLU A 176 -67.88 22.01 -4.71
CA GLU A 176 -68.80 22.88 -3.97
C GLU A 176 -69.17 24.16 -4.74
N LEU A 177 -68.17 24.82 -5.34
CA LEU A 177 -68.37 25.97 -6.22
C LEU A 177 -69.27 25.62 -7.40
N LYS A 178 -69.07 24.46 -8.05
CA LYS A 178 -69.89 24.01 -9.17
C LYS A 178 -71.35 23.78 -8.75
N LYS A 179 -71.59 23.20 -7.58
CA LYS A 179 -72.93 23.05 -7.01
C LYS A 179 -73.59 24.41 -6.76
N THR A 180 -72.83 25.36 -6.21
CA THR A 180 -73.30 26.72 -5.92
C THR A 180 -73.65 27.49 -7.21
N ILE A 181 -72.82 27.37 -8.25
CA ILE A 181 -73.09 27.94 -9.58
C ILE A 181 -74.37 27.37 -10.17
N SER A 182 -74.59 26.05 -10.09
CA SER A 182 -75.83 25.41 -10.57
C SER A 182 -77.07 25.98 -9.89
N MET A 183 -77.03 26.12 -8.55
CA MET A 183 -78.13 26.71 -7.79
C MET A 183 -78.39 28.18 -8.19
N HIS A 184 -77.33 28.96 -8.41
CA HIS A 184 -77.48 30.35 -8.85
C HIS A 184 -77.99 30.45 -10.29
N GLN A 185 -77.60 29.55 -11.19
CA GLN A 185 -78.14 29.48 -12.55
C GLN A 185 -79.63 29.17 -12.55
N GLU A 186 -80.07 28.19 -11.74
CA GLU A 186 -81.49 27.88 -11.57
C GLU A 186 -82.27 29.10 -11.04
N ARG A 187 -81.73 29.78 -10.02
CA ARG A 187 -82.34 30.98 -9.45
C ARG A 187 -82.40 32.14 -10.45
N ALA A 188 -81.35 32.33 -11.25
CA ALA A 188 -81.33 33.35 -12.29
C ALA A 188 -82.37 33.05 -13.39
N HIS A 189 -82.51 31.79 -13.79
CA HIS A 189 -83.54 31.36 -14.74
C HIS A 189 -84.96 31.59 -14.19
N TYR A 190 -85.19 31.24 -12.92
CA TYR A 190 -86.45 31.51 -12.23
C TYR A 190 -86.78 33.01 -12.23
N LEU A 191 -85.84 33.87 -11.78
CA LEU A 191 -86.03 35.31 -11.76
C LEU A 191 -86.23 35.92 -13.16
N SER A 192 -85.54 35.39 -14.18
CA SER A 192 -85.71 35.81 -15.57
C SER A 192 -87.12 35.51 -16.07
N SER A 193 -87.64 34.30 -15.78
CA SER A 193 -89.02 33.93 -16.13
C SER A 193 -90.04 34.77 -15.37
N GLU A 194 -89.81 35.05 -14.09
CA GLU A 194 -90.68 35.92 -13.30
C GLU A 194 -90.68 37.37 -13.82
N ASN A 195 -89.51 37.89 -14.21
CA ASN A 195 -89.41 39.20 -14.87
C ASN A 195 -90.12 39.23 -16.22
N GLU A 196 -90.04 38.17 -17.02
CA GLU A 196 -90.77 38.09 -18.30
C GLU A 196 -92.28 38.07 -18.07
N ASN A 197 -92.75 37.34 -17.06
CA ASN A 197 -94.16 37.34 -16.66
C ASN A 197 -94.59 38.73 -16.17
N LEU A 198 -93.80 39.38 -15.32
CA LEU A 198 -94.04 40.75 -14.86
C LEU A 198 -94.08 41.75 -16.03
N ASN A 199 -93.18 41.63 -17.00
CA ASN A 199 -93.21 42.46 -18.21
C ASN A 199 -94.48 42.23 -19.03
N LYS A 200 -94.93 40.97 -19.21
CA LYS A 200 -96.21 40.67 -19.87
C LYS A 200 -97.40 41.25 -19.09
N TYR A 201 -97.39 41.17 -17.76
CA TYR A 201 -98.39 41.82 -16.91
C TYR A 201 -98.38 43.35 -17.06
N LEU A 202 -97.19 43.97 -17.15
CA LEU A 202 -97.02 45.42 -17.35
C LEU A 202 -97.48 45.86 -18.75
N GLU A 203 -97.18 45.08 -19.79
CA GLU A 203 -97.65 45.33 -21.16
C GLU A 203 -99.18 45.20 -21.26
N HIS A 204 -99.79 44.25 -20.55
CA HIS A 204 -101.23 44.04 -20.55
C HIS A 204 -102.01 45.09 -19.73
N ASN A 205 -101.42 45.63 -18.66
CA ASN A 205 -102.07 46.59 -17.75
C ASN A 205 -101.61 48.04 -17.96
N GLY A 206 -100.90 48.32 -19.05
CA GLY A 206 -100.18 49.56 -19.34
C GLY A 206 -101.00 50.85 -19.54
N SER A 207 -102.28 50.92 -19.15
CA SER A 207 -103.07 52.15 -19.26
C SER A 207 -103.83 52.61 -18.02
N ALA A 208 -103.74 51.95 -16.84
CA ALA A 208 -104.64 52.29 -15.72
C ALA A 208 -104.05 52.49 -14.30
N ALA A 209 -102.80 52.15 -13.99
CA ALA A 209 -102.37 52.05 -12.58
C ALA A 209 -101.03 52.76 -12.22
N LYS A 210 -100.80 53.99 -12.70
CA LYS A 210 -99.48 54.63 -12.60
C LYS A 210 -99.01 55.02 -11.18
N ASP A 211 -99.86 55.30 -10.19
CA ASP A 211 -99.35 56.03 -9.01
C ASP A 211 -99.18 55.21 -7.71
N LYS A 212 -99.90 54.10 -7.51
CA LYS A 212 -99.78 53.29 -6.28
C LYS A 212 -98.83 52.10 -6.41
N GLU A 213 -98.52 51.72 -7.65
CA GLU A 213 -97.74 50.53 -7.99
C GLU A 213 -96.26 50.85 -8.18
N ILE A 214 -95.93 52.09 -8.58
CA ILE A 214 -94.56 52.63 -8.59
C ILE A 214 -93.96 52.60 -7.17
N GLU A 215 -94.72 52.93 -6.13
CA GLU A 215 -94.22 52.92 -4.74
C GLU A 215 -93.84 51.50 -4.27
N LYS A 216 -94.66 50.50 -4.60
CA LYS A 216 -94.40 49.09 -4.26
C LYS A 216 -93.22 48.51 -5.04
N LEU A 217 -93.09 48.87 -6.32
CA LEU A 217 -91.97 48.47 -7.17
C LEU A 217 -90.66 49.16 -6.73
N THR A 218 -90.73 50.42 -6.30
CA THR A 218 -89.55 51.13 -5.77
C THR A 218 -89.05 50.45 -4.50
N HIS A 219 -89.94 50.04 -3.59
CA HIS A 219 -89.57 49.32 -2.37
C HIS A 219 -88.94 47.94 -2.67
N LYS A 220 -89.47 47.20 -3.65
CA LYS A 220 -88.92 45.89 -4.04
C LYS A 220 -87.55 46.04 -4.74
N LEU A 221 -87.36 47.13 -5.50
CA LEU A 221 -86.08 47.46 -6.10
C LEU A 221 -85.02 47.84 -5.05
N THR A 222 -85.39 48.58 -3.98
CA THR A 222 -84.46 48.87 -2.87
C THR A 222 -84.05 47.61 -2.12
N GLU A 223 -84.97 46.67 -1.88
CA GLU A 223 -84.63 45.37 -1.28
C GLU A 223 -83.68 44.57 -2.16
N MET A 224 -83.94 44.52 -3.47
CA MET A 224 -83.03 43.86 -4.41
C MET A 224 -81.64 44.52 -4.45
N THR A 225 -81.58 45.85 -4.37
CA THR A 225 -80.29 46.57 -4.33
C THR A 225 -79.54 46.31 -3.02
N ALA A 226 -80.25 46.23 -1.89
CA ALA A 226 -79.66 45.90 -0.60
C ALA A 226 -79.07 44.49 -0.59
N ILE A 227 -79.82 43.52 -1.12
CA ILE A 227 -79.36 42.14 -1.28
C ILE A 227 -78.11 42.08 -2.18
N ARG A 228 -78.11 42.80 -3.31
CA ARG A 228 -76.95 42.87 -4.20
C ARG A 228 -75.70 43.40 -3.47
N ASN A 229 -75.85 44.47 -2.70
CA ASN A 229 -74.72 45.07 -1.96
C ASN A 229 -74.18 44.13 -0.87
N GLU A 230 -75.04 43.33 -0.24
CA GLU A 230 -74.62 42.29 0.70
C GLU A 230 -73.78 41.20 0.02
N TYR A 231 -74.16 40.79 -1.19
CA TYR A 231 -73.37 39.83 -1.96
C TYR A 231 -72.03 40.42 -2.42
N GLU A 232 -71.99 41.68 -2.87
CA GLU A 232 -70.72 42.35 -3.21
C GLU A 232 -69.80 42.48 -1.96
N ALA A 233 -70.37 42.76 -0.79
CA ALA A 233 -69.63 42.80 0.46
C ALA A 233 -69.10 41.42 0.89
N GLN A 234 -69.88 40.36 0.72
CA GLN A 234 -69.41 39.00 0.96
C GLN A 234 -68.29 38.60 -0.01
N ALA A 235 -68.42 38.92 -1.30
CA ALA A 235 -67.39 38.67 -2.30
C ALA A 235 -66.06 39.37 -1.94
N LYS A 236 -66.10 40.64 -1.50
CA LYS A 236 -64.90 41.34 -1.01
C LYS A 236 -64.29 40.70 0.23
N ARG A 237 -65.10 40.24 1.20
CA ARG A 237 -64.58 39.54 2.40
C ARG A 237 -63.92 38.21 2.05
N TYR A 238 -64.42 37.52 1.03
CA TYR A 238 -63.78 36.32 0.51
C TYR A 238 -62.45 36.66 -0.19
N GLU A 239 -62.42 37.72 -0.99
CA GLU A 239 -61.18 38.19 -1.65
C GLU A 239 -60.10 38.61 -0.63
N GLU A 240 -60.47 39.30 0.45
CA GLU A 240 -59.56 39.66 1.55
C GLU A 240 -59.06 38.44 2.32
N LYS A 241 -59.90 37.42 2.54
CA LYS A 241 -59.47 36.15 3.14
C LYS A 241 -58.50 35.39 2.24
N MET A 242 -58.73 35.41 0.93
CA MET A 242 -57.83 34.78 -0.06
C MET A 242 -56.46 35.47 -0.08
N LYS A 243 -56.41 36.81 -0.03
CA LYS A 243 -55.17 37.59 0.12
C LYS A 243 -54.44 37.33 1.44
N LYS A 244 -55.18 37.27 2.55
CA LYS A 244 -54.59 37.05 3.88
C LYS A 244 -54.00 35.65 4.06
N ASN A 245 -54.51 34.67 3.31
CA ASN A 245 -54.02 33.29 3.32
C ASN A 245 -52.96 33.01 2.23
N GLY A 246 -52.63 33.98 1.37
CA GLY A 246 -51.56 33.88 0.36
C GLY A 246 -51.92 33.16 -0.95
N TRP A 247 -53.20 33.06 -1.29
CA TRP A 247 -53.68 32.31 -2.47
C TRP A 247 -53.82 33.19 -3.73
N ILE A 248 -53.78 34.52 -3.55
CA ILE A 248 -53.70 35.60 -4.57
C ILE A 248 -53.01 36.80 -3.91
#